data_AF-A0A388KWX6-F1
#
_entry.id   AF-A0A388KWX6-F1
#
_cell.length_a   1.000
_cell.length_b   1.000
_cell.length_c   1.000
_cell.angle_alpha   90.00
_cell.angle_beta   90.00
_cell.angle_gamma   90.00
#
_symmetry.space_group_name_H-M   'P 1'
#
loop_
_entity.id
_entity.type
_entity.pdbx_description
1 polymer ?
#
loop_
_entity_poly.entity_id
_entity_poly.type
_entity_poly.pdbx_seq_one_letter_code
_entity_poly.pdbx_strand_id
1 'polypeptide(L)'
;MPGYISRECPQPRRTPLTGVNATVVNAPLLTLPATATAATAYVPPALTMAYAPPPMAPAYASEAAGYSQRTGYWRQTLDRCAAFADNAEAGRARVKEEKEKEKKTKEEQKERKKFERRIGEKIDSKFATMCGGGPVATVVGKTSCQSREDDDLSRLRRENEEYRKKSSKENELKMGRDVDHEILFGLKSEISLLRKEKQQSMEETQIWRNEALRPDNKRGTISLTTLECCDRERTRQRVVESPSKDLREEIKKMRDTEYCTLRGVEALKQKKADAKAKEIEVERRKREAKVEVTKLKEQVDKLTTEVVVVPTGGTNLKEKLEEVAASGQKTVRRGRPRLKSGRTPRRENWAEHANEHFVFLQEERRKLRALKKFGLEAICLQEGIKYIMIEATANALVEMTANTRFGKQGDATGGKGKEPLSSREVEKDGVEVEDVPSDFA
;
A
#
# COMPACT_ATOMS: atom_id res chain seq x y z
N MET A 1 29.49 28.18 59.58
CA MET A 1 29.05 26.76 59.65
C MET A 1 28.42 26.40 58.31
N PRO A 2 29.11 25.66 57.43
CA PRO A 2 28.61 25.32 56.10
C PRO A 2 27.57 24.20 56.18
N GLY A 3 26.40 24.45 55.58
CA GLY A 3 25.25 23.54 55.58
C GLY A 3 25.45 22.31 54.72
N TYR A 4 25.02 21.17 55.25
CA TYR A 4 24.89 19.90 54.54
C TYR A 4 23.60 19.94 53.70
N ILE A 5 23.74 20.07 52.39
CA ILE A 5 22.64 19.81 51.44
C ILE A 5 22.64 18.31 51.19
N SER A 6 21.73 17.60 51.88
CA SER A 6 21.42 16.20 51.61
C SER A 6 20.89 16.07 50.18
N ARG A 7 21.70 15.49 49.30
CA ARG A 7 21.27 15.03 47.98
C ARG A 7 20.52 13.72 48.15
N GLU A 8 19.24 13.81 48.48
CA GLU A 8 18.31 12.70 48.28
C GLU A 8 18.17 12.46 46.77
N CYS A 9 18.74 11.36 46.32
CA CYS A 9 18.60 10.88 44.96
C CYS A 9 17.25 10.15 44.88
N PRO A 10 16.29 10.55 44.03
CA PRO A 10 15.03 9.85 43.91
C PRO A 10 15.30 8.44 43.34
N GLN A 11 15.11 7.42 44.18
CA GLN A 11 15.17 6.04 43.74
C GLN A 11 14.03 5.79 42.73
N PRO A 12 14.30 5.15 41.57
CA PRO A 12 13.24 4.67 40.72
C PRO A 12 12.48 3.56 41.47
N ARG A 13 11.18 3.79 41.70
CA ARG A 13 10.27 2.79 42.27
C ARG A 13 10.32 1.53 41.41
N ARG A 14 10.92 0.46 41.96
CA ARG A 14 10.73 -0.90 41.46
C ARG A 14 9.26 -1.24 41.63
N THR A 15 8.57 -1.47 40.51
CA THR A 15 7.25 -2.10 40.54
C THR A 15 7.39 -3.53 41.05
N PRO A 16 6.50 -3.99 41.95
CA PRO A 16 6.52 -5.35 42.45
C PRO A 16 6.18 -6.31 41.31
N LEU A 17 7.07 -7.30 41.15
CA LEU A 17 6.89 -8.46 40.30
C LEU A 17 5.81 -9.36 40.94
N THR A 18 4.53 -9.08 40.70
CA THR A 18 3.47 -10.04 40.99
C THR A 18 3.50 -11.15 39.94
N GLY A 19 3.81 -12.34 40.41
CA GLY A 19 3.78 -13.56 39.62
C GLY A 19 2.37 -14.06 39.34
N VAL A 20 2.37 -15.29 38.81
CA VAL A 20 1.24 -16.19 38.61
C VAL A 20 0.39 -15.87 37.37
N ASN A 21 0.71 -16.56 36.28
CA ASN A 21 -0.26 -17.32 35.49
C ASN A 21 0.50 -18.34 34.64
N ALA A 22 0.76 -19.50 35.23
CA ALA A 22 1.07 -20.72 34.49
C ALA A 22 -0.22 -21.19 33.81
N THR A 23 -0.39 -20.86 32.53
CA THR A 23 -1.35 -21.56 31.69
C THR A 23 -0.65 -22.78 31.08
N VAL A 24 -0.99 -23.95 31.62
CA VAL A 24 -0.77 -25.25 30.98
C VAL A 24 -1.55 -25.24 29.67
N VAL A 25 -0.86 -25.03 28.55
CA VAL A 25 -1.43 -25.31 27.23
C VAL A 25 -0.96 -26.69 26.81
N ASN A 26 -1.85 -27.66 27.06
CA ASN A 26 -1.83 -28.96 26.39
C ASN A 26 -1.80 -28.74 24.88
N ALA A 27 -0.70 -29.12 24.24
CA ALA A 27 -0.61 -29.22 22.79
C ALA A 27 -1.19 -30.57 22.33
N PRO A 28 -2.28 -30.61 21.55
CA PRO A 28 -2.65 -31.82 20.82
C PRO A 28 -1.74 -31.99 19.60
N LEU A 29 -1.11 -33.16 19.51
CA LEU A 29 -0.44 -33.68 18.32
C LEU A 29 -1.42 -33.71 17.15
N LEU A 30 -1.29 -32.77 16.21
CA LEU A 30 -1.92 -32.88 14.88
C LEU A 30 -0.92 -33.50 13.91
N THR A 31 -1.04 -34.81 13.77
CA THR A 31 -0.53 -35.61 12.65
C THR A 31 -1.19 -35.15 11.34
N LEU A 32 -0.39 -34.69 10.38
CA LEU A 32 -0.82 -34.49 9.00
C LEU A 32 -0.65 -35.80 8.21
N PRO A 33 -1.59 -36.16 7.30
CA PRO A 33 -1.46 -37.34 6.46
C PRO A 33 -0.50 -37.08 5.29
N ALA A 34 0.28 -38.11 4.96
CA ALA A 34 1.15 -38.15 3.79
C ALA A 34 0.34 -38.10 2.50
N THR A 35 0.72 -37.19 1.59
CA THR A 35 0.27 -37.22 0.20
C THR A 35 0.94 -38.37 -0.53
N ALA A 36 0.14 -39.41 -0.79
CA ALA A 36 0.45 -40.44 -1.76
C ALA A 36 0.39 -39.84 -3.18
N THR A 37 1.51 -39.87 -3.90
CA THR A 37 1.51 -39.73 -5.35
C THR A 37 2.00 -41.04 -5.94
N ALA A 38 1.07 -41.74 -6.57
CA ALA A 38 1.30 -43.00 -7.25
C ALA A 38 2.06 -42.79 -8.58
N ALA A 39 3.05 -43.66 -8.77
CA ALA A 39 3.41 -44.36 -10.00
C ALA A 39 3.53 -43.59 -11.33
N THR A 40 4.77 -43.56 -11.85
CA THR A 40 5.03 -44.09 -13.20
C THR A 40 6.34 -44.88 -13.20
N ALA A 41 6.24 -46.12 -13.65
CA ALA A 41 7.30 -47.12 -13.70
C ALA A 41 8.30 -46.87 -14.84
N TYR A 42 9.60 -47.10 -14.59
CA TYR A 42 10.56 -47.58 -15.59
C TYR A 42 11.78 -48.24 -14.91
N VAL A 43 12.09 -49.48 -15.32
CA VAL A 43 13.19 -50.35 -14.86
C VAL A 43 13.57 -51.24 -16.08
N PRO A 44 14.80 -51.76 -16.28
CA PRO A 44 16.17 -51.21 -16.31
C PRO A 44 16.90 -51.62 -17.64
N PRO A 45 18.25 -51.61 -17.76
CA PRO A 45 19.11 -52.77 -17.37
C PRO A 45 20.39 -52.35 -16.59
N ALA A 46 20.83 -53.05 -15.53
CA ALA A 46 21.77 -54.21 -15.49
C ALA A 46 23.10 -53.94 -16.24
N LEU A 47 24.33 -54.14 -15.75
CA LEU A 47 24.97 -54.78 -14.58
C LEU A 47 26.44 -54.30 -14.56
N THR A 48 27.08 -54.19 -13.39
CA THR A 48 28.52 -54.53 -13.17
C THR A 48 28.80 -54.42 -11.65
N MET A 49 28.85 -55.57 -10.97
CA MET A 49 30.07 -56.17 -10.40
C MET A 49 30.75 -55.25 -9.37
N ALA A 50 30.45 -55.46 -8.08
CA ALA A 50 31.17 -56.37 -7.17
C ALA A 50 32.46 -55.73 -6.61
N TYR A 51 32.47 -55.48 -5.30
CA TYR A 51 33.51 -55.91 -4.35
C TYR A 51 33.08 -55.45 -2.95
N ALA A 52 32.62 -56.40 -2.13
CA ALA A 52 32.40 -56.21 -0.71
C ALA A 52 33.74 -56.39 0.02
N PRO A 53 34.21 -55.41 0.81
CA PRO A 53 35.33 -55.64 1.72
C PRO A 53 34.87 -56.39 2.98
N PRO A 54 35.77 -57.18 3.60
CA PRO A 54 35.46 -58.07 4.71
C PRO A 54 35.14 -57.33 6.02
N PRO A 55 34.38 -57.95 6.95
CA PRO A 55 34.12 -57.38 8.27
C PRO A 55 35.41 -57.44 9.11
N MET A 56 36.12 -56.31 9.20
CA MET A 56 37.20 -56.17 10.17
C MET A 56 36.62 -56.02 11.58
N ALA A 57 37.27 -56.74 12.49
CA ALA A 57 37.06 -56.88 13.92
C ALA A 57 36.84 -55.56 14.69
N PRO A 58 36.22 -55.62 15.89
CA PRO A 58 36.03 -54.45 16.75
C PRO A 58 37.38 -53.95 17.25
N ALA A 59 37.91 -52.94 16.56
CA ALA A 59 39.07 -52.18 17.02
C ALA A 59 38.64 -51.34 18.23
N TYR A 60 39.35 -51.57 19.32
CA TYR A 60 39.30 -50.85 20.59
C TYR A 60 39.09 -49.35 20.38
N ALA A 61 38.02 -48.85 20.98
CA ALA A 61 37.70 -47.44 21.10
C ALA A 61 38.86 -46.71 21.77
N SER A 62 39.67 -46.03 20.96
CA SER A 62 40.65 -45.05 21.41
C SER A 62 39.96 -43.69 21.49
N GLU A 63 39.88 -43.15 22.70
CA GLU A 63 39.35 -41.83 23.08
C GLU A 63 40.18 -40.67 22.49
N ALA A 64 40.25 -40.58 21.15
CA ALA A 64 40.90 -39.48 20.44
C ALA A 64 39.88 -38.59 19.69
N ALA A 65 38.61 -38.61 20.08
CA ALA A 65 37.50 -37.90 19.43
C ALA A 65 37.28 -36.46 19.97
N GLY A 66 38.35 -35.75 20.33
CA GLY A 66 38.25 -34.40 20.93
C GLY A 66 38.65 -33.22 20.04
N TYR A 67 39.35 -33.44 18.92
CA TYR A 67 40.01 -32.34 18.18
C TYR A 67 39.45 -32.04 16.78
N SER A 68 38.44 -32.76 16.30
CA SER A 68 37.91 -32.58 14.93
C SER A 68 36.82 -31.51 14.77
N GLN A 69 36.44 -30.80 15.84
CA GLN A 69 35.42 -29.72 15.75
C GLN A 69 35.98 -28.32 15.52
N ARG A 70 37.31 -28.11 15.58
CA ARG A 70 37.91 -26.77 15.38
C ARG A 70 38.21 -26.40 13.92
N THR A 71 38.19 -27.35 13.00
CA THR A 71 38.48 -27.13 11.57
C THR A 71 37.27 -26.63 10.76
N GLY A 72 36.05 -26.71 11.30
CA GLY A 72 34.83 -26.28 10.60
C GLY A 72 34.67 -24.76 10.45
N TYR A 73 35.17 -23.97 11.41
CA TYR A 73 34.99 -22.52 11.43
C TYR A 73 35.68 -21.82 10.24
N TRP A 74 36.90 -22.26 9.90
CA TRP A 74 37.64 -21.71 8.77
C TRP A 74 36.98 -22.03 7.43
N ARG A 75 36.44 -23.24 7.27
CA ARG A 75 35.66 -23.63 6.08
C ARG A 75 34.41 -22.77 5.94
N GLN A 76 33.64 -22.60 7.01
CA GLN A 76 32.44 -21.78 7.00
C GLN A 76 32.73 -20.31 6.69
N THR A 77 33.87 -19.78 7.17
CA THR A 77 34.30 -18.40 6.88
C THR A 77 34.70 -18.26 5.41
N LEU A 78 35.42 -19.23 4.84
CA LEU A 78 35.79 -19.26 3.42
C LEU A 78 34.56 -19.38 2.52
N ASP A 79 33.60 -20.24 2.86
CA ASP A 79 32.34 -20.39 2.11
C ASP A 79 31.54 -19.09 2.12
N ARG A 80 31.57 -18.33 3.23
CA ARG A 80 30.91 -17.02 3.34
C ARG A 80 31.60 -15.95 2.49
N CYS A 81 32.93 -15.95 2.46
CA CYS A 81 33.71 -15.07 1.57
C CYS A 81 33.47 -15.38 0.10
N ALA A 82 33.41 -16.67 -0.28
CA ALA A 82 33.08 -17.10 -1.64
C ALA A 82 31.67 -16.64 -2.03
N ALA A 83 30.67 -16.88 -1.18
CA ALA A 83 29.30 -16.42 -1.42
C ALA A 83 29.20 -14.89 -1.54
N PHE A 84 30.02 -14.13 -0.81
CA PHE A 84 30.07 -12.68 -0.94
C PHE A 84 30.66 -12.24 -2.29
N ALA A 85 31.74 -12.90 -2.74
CA ALA A 85 32.34 -12.66 -4.04
C ALA A 85 31.36 -12.98 -5.18
N ASP A 86 30.70 -14.13 -5.12
CA ASP A 86 29.69 -14.55 -6.11
C ASP A 86 28.51 -13.55 -6.17
N ASN A 87 28.03 -13.11 -5.00
CA ASN A 87 26.95 -12.10 -4.94
C ASN A 87 27.40 -10.74 -5.47
N ALA A 88 28.65 -10.34 -5.23
CA ALA A 88 29.21 -9.09 -5.75
C ALA A 88 29.37 -9.16 -7.29
N GLU A 89 29.81 -10.29 -7.83
CA GLU A 89 29.91 -10.51 -9.28
C GLU A 89 28.53 -10.57 -9.95
N ALA A 90 27.58 -11.30 -9.37
CA ALA A 90 26.20 -11.33 -9.82
C ALA A 90 25.56 -9.93 -9.80
N GLY A 91 25.88 -9.12 -8.78
CA GLY A 91 25.48 -7.71 -8.72
C GLY A 91 26.03 -6.88 -9.88
N ARG A 92 27.33 -7.02 -10.20
CA ARG A 92 27.94 -6.33 -11.34
C ARG A 92 27.36 -6.79 -12.68
N ALA A 93 27.04 -8.08 -12.82
CA ALA A 93 26.41 -8.63 -14.02
C ALA A 93 25.01 -8.05 -14.24
N ARG A 94 24.17 -7.96 -13.20
CA ARG A 94 22.85 -7.34 -13.27
C ARG A 94 22.90 -5.86 -13.67
N VAL A 95 23.84 -5.11 -13.09
CA VAL A 95 24.05 -3.69 -13.44
C VAL A 95 24.49 -3.53 -14.90
N LYS A 96 25.31 -4.44 -15.44
CA LYS A 96 25.68 -4.42 -16.87
C LYS A 96 24.49 -4.74 -17.77
N GLU A 97 23.69 -5.75 -17.41
CA GLU A 97 22.50 -6.14 -18.17
C GLU A 97 21.44 -5.03 -18.20
N GLU A 98 21.22 -4.35 -17.07
CA GLU A 98 20.29 -3.22 -16.97
C GLU A 98 20.75 -2.03 -17.83
N LYS A 99 22.04 -1.70 -17.80
CA LYS A 99 22.63 -0.68 -18.68
C LYS A 99 22.51 -1.04 -20.17
N GLU A 100 22.61 -2.32 -20.52
CA GLU A 100 22.43 -2.76 -21.90
C GLU A 100 20.97 -2.67 -22.35
N LYS A 101 20.03 -3.06 -21.49
CA LYS A 101 18.59 -2.88 -21.73
C LYS A 101 18.23 -1.40 -21.89
N GLU A 102 18.77 -0.53 -21.04
CA GLU A 102 18.58 0.92 -21.14
C GLU A 102 19.16 1.51 -22.44
N LYS A 103 20.31 1.00 -22.91
CA LYS A 103 20.86 1.40 -24.21
C LYS A 103 19.96 0.96 -25.36
N LYS A 104 19.45 -0.28 -25.33
CA LYS A 104 18.54 -0.81 -26.36
C LYS A 104 17.25 0.01 -26.45
N THR A 105 16.64 0.34 -25.30
CA THR A 105 15.42 1.17 -25.30
C THR A 105 15.68 2.59 -25.79
N LYS A 106 16.83 3.20 -25.46
CA LYS A 106 17.23 4.50 -26.00
C LYS A 106 17.49 4.47 -27.52
N GLU A 107 18.06 3.39 -28.04
CA GLU A 107 18.27 3.22 -29.48
C GLU A 107 16.94 3.04 -30.22
N GLU A 108 16.06 2.17 -29.72
CA GLU A 108 14.71 1.98 -30.28
C GLU A 108 13.91 3.30 -30.29
N GLN A 109 14.00 4.09 -29.21
CA GLN A 109 13.37 5.41 -29.14
C GLN A 109 13.97 6.40 -30.15
N LYS A 110 15.29 6.35 -30.40
CA LYS A 110 15.95 7.16 -31.44
C LYS A 110 15.50 6.73 -32.84
N GLU A 111 15.36 5.44 -33.10
CA GLU A 111 14.85 4.92 -34.37
C GLU A 111 13.41 5.36 -34.61
N ARG A 112 12.54 5.25 -33.59
CA ARG A 112 11.15 5.72 -33.66
C ARG A 112 11.08 7.22 -33.99
N LYS A 113 11.89 8.05 -33.33
CA LYS A 113 11.98 9.50 -33.62
C LYS A 113 12.51 9.79 -35.03
N LYS A 114 13.45 8.98 -35.55
CA LYS A 114 13.95 9.11 -36.94
C LYS A 114 12.86 8.71 -37.95
N PHE A 115 12.10 7.67 -37.65
CA PHE A 115 10.98 7.23 -38.48
C PHE A 115 9.87 8.27 -38.55
N GLU A 116 9.48 8.83 -37.40
CA GLU A 116 8.49 9.93 -37.33
C GLU A 116 8.95 11.15 -38.14
N ARG A 117 10.24 11.54 -38.07
CA ARG A 117 10.80 12.60 -38.91
C ARG A 117 10.73 12.29 -40.40
N ARG A 118 11.11 11.08 -40.83
CA ARG A 118 11.00 10.67 -42.25
C ARG A 118 9.57 10.70 -42.76
N ILE A 119 8.59 10.30 -41.94
CA ILE A 119 7.18 10.41 -42.30
C ILE A 119 6.77 11.88 -42.41
N GLY A 120 7.17 12.72 -41.44
CA GLY A 120 6.92 14.17 -41.48
C GLY A 120 7.46 14.81 -42.75
N GLU A 121 8.73 14.60 -43.07
CA GLU A 121 9.37 15.11 -44.29
C GLU A 121 8.66 14.63 -45.57
N LYS A 122 8.20 13.37 -45.60
CA LYS A 122 7.46 12.83 -46.76
C LYS A 122 6.08 13.45 -46.92
N ILE A 123 5.40 13.76 -45.82
CA ILE A 123 4.11 14.47 -45.83
C ILE A 123 4.33 15.92 -46.28
N ASP A 124 5.30 16.62 -45.70
CA ASP A 124 5.62 18.01 -46.04
C ASP A 124 6.07 18.16 -47.49
N SER A 125 6.90 17.24 -47.99
CA SER A 125 7.32 17.20 -49.40
C SER A 125 6.14 16.97 -50.36
N LYS A 126 5.21 16.06 -50.02
CA LYS A 126 3.96 15.87 -50.79
C LYS A 126 3.10 17.13 -50.75
N PHE A 127 3.00 17.79 -49.60
CA PHE A 127 2.24 19.03 -49.45
C PHE A 127 2.84 20.17 -50.28
N ALA A 128 4.16 20.34 -50.23
CA ALA A 128 4.88 21.30 -51.08
C ALA A 128 4.67 21.01 -52.57
N THR A 129 4.62 19.74 -52.97
CA THR A 129 4.36 19.35 -54.37
C THR A 129 2.94 19.71 -54.80
N MET A 130 1.93 19.46 -53.94
CA MET A 130 0.54 19.78 -54.24
C MET A 130 0.26 21.29 -54.20
N CYS A 131 0.93 22.05 -53.34
CA CYS A 131 0.73 23.49 -53.20
C CYS A 131 1.66 24.34 -54.10
N GLY A 132 2.78 23.79 -54.57
CA GLY A 132 3.79 24.51 -55.36
C GLY A 132 3.67 24.34 -56.88
N GLY A 133 2.73 23.53 -57.35
CA GLY A 133 2.57 23.18 -58.78
C GLY A 133 1.62 24.11 -59.53
N GLY A 134 2.07 25.32 -59.86
CA GLY A 134 1.56 26.08 -61.00
C GLY A 134 0.95 27.45 -60.66
N PRO A 135 1.29 28.51 -61.43
CA PRO A 135 0.53 29.75 -61.43
C PRO A 135 -0.86 29.47 -62.02
N VAL A 136 -1.81 29.12 -61.16
CA VAL A 136 -3.22 29.06 -61.54
C VAL A 136 -3.64 30.50 -61.80
N ALA A 137 -3.66 30.84 -63.08
CA ALA A 137 -4.16 32.10 -63.58
C ALA A 137 -5.54 32.37 -62.97
N THR A 138 -5.60 33.51 -62.30
CA THR A 138 -6.73 34.06 -61.57
C THR A 138 -7.90 34.34 -62.51
N VAL A 139 -8.66 33.31 -62.90
CA VAL A 139 -9.96 33.52 -63.53
C VAL A 139 -10.97 33.75 -62.41
N VAL A 140 -11.22 35.04 -62.17
CA VAL A 140 -12.22 35.59 -61.24
C VAL A 140 -13.61 35.18 -61.70
N GLY A 141 -14.02 33.96 -61.34
CA GLY A 141 -15.40 33.47 -61.44
C GLY A 141 -16.08 33.62 -60.09
N LYS A 142 -16.76 34.76 -59.89
CA LYS A 142 -17.54 35.09 -58.70
C LYS A 142 -18.75 34.15 -58.59
N THR A 143 -18.55 32.95 -58.07
CA THR A 143 -19.63 31.99 -57.81
C THR A 143 -20.07 32.14 -56.35
N SER A 144 -21.37 32.30 -56.14
CA SER A 144 -22.00 32.60 -54.85
C SER A 144 -22.03 31.41 -53.88
N CYS A 145 -21.06 30.50 -53.97
CA CYS A 145 -20.98 29.26 -53.19
C CYS A 145 -19.96 29.34 -52.04
N GLN A 146 -19.16 30.40 -51.96
CA GLN A 146 -18.06 30.57 -50.98
C GLN A 146 -18.50 30.57 -49.51
N SER A 147 -19.76 30.94 -49.22
CA SER A 147 -20.26 30.98 -47.83
C SER A 147 -20.24 29.62 -47.13
N ARG A 148 -20.39 28.50 -47.85
CA ARG A 148 -20.36 27.17 -47.23
C ARG A 148 -18.95 26.70 -46.90
N GLU A 149 -17.97 27.07 -47.71
CA GLU A 149 -16.58 26.65 -47.52
C GLU A 149 -15.92 27.39 -46.34
N ASP A 150 -16.28 28.67 -46.11
CA ASP A 150 -15.81 29.43 -44.96
C ASP A 150 -16.33 28.88 -43.62
N ASP A 151 -17.55 28.35 -43.59
CA ASP A 151 -18.12 27.69 -42.41
C ASP A 151 -17.41 26.37 -42.09
N ASP A 152 -17.13 25.55 -43.12
CA ASP A 152 -16.40 24.30 -42.96
C ASP A 152 -14.94 24.54 -42.54
N LEU A 153 -14.27 25.57 -43.09
CA LEU A 153 -12.93 25.98 -42.66
C LEU A 153 -12.92 26.47 -41.21
N SER A 154 -13.93 27.25 -40.81
CA SER A 154 -14.08 27.73 -39.43
C SER A 154 -14.29 26.58 -38.44
N ARG A 155 -15.08 25.59 -38.85
CA ARG A 155 -15.29 24.37 -38.06
C ARG A 155 -14.01 23.53 -37.95
N LEU A 156 -13.31 23.30 -39.06
CA LEU A 156 -12.04 22.56 -39.07
C LEU A 156 -10.93 23.25 -38.26
N ARG A 157 -10.89 24.59 -38.24
CA ARG A 157 -9.98 25.34 -37.35
C ARG A 157 -10.31 25.09 -35.88
N ARG A 158 -11.60 25.12 -35.51
CA ARG A 158 -12.05 24.84 -34.14
C ARG A 158 -11.72 23.41 -33.72
N GLU A 159 -12.00 22.43 -34.58
CA GLU A 159 -11.67 21.02 -34.32
C GLU A 159 -10.15 20.82 -34.16
N ASN A 160 -9.31 21.44 -35.01
CA ASN A 160 -7.84 21.38 -34.87
C ASN A 160 -7.33 22.02 -33.57
N GLU A 161 -7.91 23.14 -33.14
CA GLU A 161 -7.59 23.78 -31.86
C GLU A 161 -7.93 22.85 -30.69
N GLU A 162 -9.07 22.16 -30.76
CA GLU A 162 -9.46 21.14 -29.77
C GLU A 162 -8.51 19.95 -29.77
N TYR A 163 -8.10 19.43 -30.93
CA TYR A 163 -7.12 18.36 -31.03
C TYR A 163 -5.76 18.75 -30.44
N ARG A 164 -5.29 19.98 -30.69
CA ARG A 164 -4.06 20.50 -30.06
C ARG A 164 -4.19 20.62 -28.54
N LYS A 165 -5.30 21.14 -28.04
CA LYS A 165 -5.57 21.19 -26.59
C LYS A 165 -5.61 19.79 -25.97
N LYS A 166 -6.23 18.83 -26.66
CA LYS A 166 -6.35 17.44 -26.19
C LYS A 166 -5.00 16.73 -26.19
N SER A 167 -4.18 16.88 -27.23
CA SER A 167 -2.85 16.26 -27.27
C SER A 167 -1.89 16.88 -26.26
N SER A 168 -1.99 18.20 -26.01
CA SER A 168 -1.21 18.87 -24.97
C SER A 168 -1.53 18.33 -23.57
N LYS A 169 -2.82 18.21 -23.24
CA LYS A 169 -3.27 17.59 -21.97
C LYS A 169 -2.82 16.14 -21.84
N GLU A 170 -2.85 15.37 -22.93
CA GLU A 170 -2.39 13.98 -22.92
C GLU A 170 -0.88 13.89 -22.67
N ASN A 171 -0.08 14.79 -23.26
CA ASN A 171 1.36 14.86 -23.04
C ASN A 171 1.69 15.29 -21.61
N GLU A 172 0.93 16.23 -21.03
CA GLU A 172 1.06 16.64 -19.64
C GLU A 172 0.80 15.45 -18.67
N LEU A 173 -0.24 14.66 -18.95
CA LEU A 173 -0.52 13.42 -18.21
C LEU A 173 0.53 12.32 -18.42
N LYS A 174 1.24 12.31 -19.55
CA LYS A 174 2.38 11.39 -19.77
C LYS A 174 3.59 11.83 -18.97
N MET A 175 3.95 13.12 -19.01
CA MET A 175 5.07 13.65 -18.22
C MET A 175 4.84 13.47 -16.71
N GLY A 176 3.62 13.66 -16.22
CA GLY A 176 3.29 13.40 -14.81
C GLY A 176 3.55 11.93 -14.40
N ARG A 177 3.21 10.98 -15.28
CA ARG A 177 3.45 9.55 -15.04
C ARG A 177 4.94 9.19 -15.03
N ASP A 178 5.75 9.83 -15.86
CA ASP A 178 7.19 9.59 -15.91
C ASP A 178 7.87 10.07 -14.61
N VAL A 179 7.46 11.24 -14.09
CA VAL A 179 7.93 11.76 -12.80
C VAL A 179 7.53 10.84 -11.64
N ASP A 180 6.28 10.38 -11.61
CA ASP A 180 5.82 9.42 -10.59
C ASP A 180 6.62 8.10 -10.66
N HIS A 181 6.96 7.64 -11.86
CA HIS A 181 7.74 6.42 -12.07
C HIS A 181 9.18 6.58 -11.55
N GLU A 182 9.81 7.73 -11.78
CA GLU A 182 11.15 8.04 -11.26
C GLU A 182 11.16 8.11 -9.73
N ILE A 183 10.16 8.77 -9.12
CA ILE A 183 10.00 8.82 -7.66
C ILE A 183 9.81 7.42 -7.07
N LEU A 184 8.95 6.59 -7.68
CA LEU A 184 8.72 5.21 -7.26
C LEU A 184 9.99 4.35 -7.38
N PHE A 185 10.80 4.55 -8.42
CA PHE A 185 12.07 3.87 -8.59
C PHE A 185 13.08 4.29 -7.51
N GLY A 186 13.18 5.59 -7.23
CA GLY A 186 14.00 6.13 -6.14
C GLY A 186 13.64 5.50 -4.78
N LEU A 187 12.36 5.52 -4.41
CA LEU A 187 11.89 4.92 -3.15
C LEU A 187 12.15 3.42 -3.06
N LYS A 188 12.00 2.67 -4.15
CA LYS A 188 12.31 1.23 -4.19
C LYS A 188 13.79 0.96 -3.93
N SER A 189 14.69 1.77 -4.51
CA SER A 189 16.13 1.61 -4.31
C SER A 189 16.54 1.95 -2.87
N GLU A 190 15.99 3.02 -2.28
CA GLU A 190 16.20 3.40 -0.89
C GLU A 190 15.72 2.31 0.09
N ILE A 191 14.52 1.76 -0.11
CA ILE A 191 13.99 0.65 0.71
C ILE A 191 14.90 -0.58 0.63
N SER A 192 15.46 -0.87 -0.55
CA SER A 192 16.40 -1.98 -0.74
C SER A 192 17.70 -1.75 0.04
N LEU A 193 18.23 -0.52 0.01
CA LEU A 193 19.43 -0.13 0.76
C LEU A 193 19.20 -0.25 2.27
N LEU A 194 18.10 0.30 2.79
CA LEU A 194 17.75 0.22 4.21
C LEU A 194 17.58 -1.22 4.71
N ARG A 195 17.05 -2.12 3.88
CA ARG A 195 16.95 -3.55 4.23
C ARG A 195 18.33 -4.21 4.35
N LYS A 196 19.26 -3.86 3.46
CA LYS A 196 20.64 -4.37 3.51
C LYS A 196 21.38 -3.84 4.73
N GLU A 197 21.28 -2.56 5.02
CA GLU A 197 21.90 -1.95 6.20
C GLU A 197 21.34 -2.54 7.50
N LYS A 198 20.02 -2.72 7.60
CA LYS A 198 19.40 -3.42 8.72
C LYS A 198 19.94 -4.84 8.89
N GLN A 199 20.08 -5.58 7.79
CA GLN A 199 20.63 -6.94 7.81
C GLN A 199 22.10 -6.95 8.30
N GLN A 200 22.92 -6.00 7.82
CA GLN A 200 24.31 -5.85 8.27
C GLN A 200 24.39 -5.51 9.76
N SER A 201 23.56 -4.60 10.26
CA SER A 201 23.49 -4.28 11.69
C SER A 201 23.07 -5.49 12.55
N MET A 202 22.14 -6.30 12.06
CA MET A 202 21.78 -7.56 12.72
C MET A 202 22.94 -8.56 12.74
N GLU A 203 23.68 -8.69 11.64
CA GLU A 203 24.87 -9.56 11.59
C GLU A 203 25.98 -9.08 12.52
N GLU A 204 26.21 -7.76 12.57
CA GLU A 204 27.19 -7.14 13.47
C GLU A 204 26.81 -7.34 14.93
N THR A 205 25.56 -7.08 15.32
CA THR A 205 25.09 -7.34 16.69
C THR A 205 25.19 -8.81 17.07
N GLN A 206 24.99 -9.72 16.12
CA GLN A 206 25.16 -11.16 16.34
C GLN A 206 26.63 -11.54 16.49
N ILE A 207 27.54 -10.93 15.73
CA ILE A 207 29.00 -11.07 15.90
C ILE A 207 29.42 -10.59 17.30
N TRP A 208 28.99 -9.39 17.71
CA TRP A 208 29.28 -8.86 19.04
C TRP A 208 28.74 -9.74 20.16
N ARG A 209 27.52 -10.25 20.02
CA ARG A 209 26.95 -11.22 20.96
C ARG A 209 27.81 -12.48 21.05
N ASN A 210 28.19 -13.05 19.91
CA ASN A 210 29.01 -14.26 19.88
C ASN A 210 30.40 -14.03 20.48
N GLU A 211 31.02 -12.88 20.21
CA GLU A 211 32.32 -12.49 20.76
C GLU A 211 32.24 -12.28 22.27
N ALA A 212 31.18 -11.62 22.77
CA ALA A 212 30.93 -11.46 24.20
C ALA A 212 30.71 -12.80 24.93
N LEU A 213 30.14 -13.80 24.24
CA LEU A 213 29.91 -15.14 24.77
C LEU A 213 31.08 -16.11 24.55
N ARG A 214 32.22 -15.69 23.98
CA ARG A 214 33.36 -16.60 23.78
C ARG A 214 33.88 -17.10 25.14
N PRO A 215 34.03 -18.42 25.33
CA PRO A 215 34.54 -19.02 26.57
C PRO A 215 35.93 -18.54 27.03
N ASP A 216 36.70 -17.92 26.14
CA ASP A 216 38.05 -17.42 26.39
C ASP A 216 38.11 -15.90 26.63
N ASN A 217 36.96 -15.21 26.61
CA ASN A 217 36.88 -13.80 27.00
C ASN A 217 36.93 -13.69 28.53
N LYS A 218 38.13 -13.86 29.10
CA LYS A 218 38.40 -13.80 30.55
C LYS A 218 38.33 -12.39 31.16
N ARG A 219 37.68 -11.43 30.49
CA ARG A 219 37.26 -10.18 31.15
C ARG A 219 36.08 -10.53 32.05
N GLY A 220 36.44 -11.07 33.22
CA GLY A 220 35.60 -11.39 34.36
C GLY A 220 34.13 -11.61 34.05
N THR A 221 33.70 -12.86 34.09
CA THR A 221 32.36 -13.16 34.61
C THR A 221 32.26 -12.42 35.95
N ILE A 222 31.70 -11.21 35.94
CA ILE A 222 31.24 -10.56 37.15
C ILE A 222 30.06 -11.45 37.52
N SER A 223 30.33 -12.47 38.32
CA SER A 223 29.31 -13.17 39.05
C SER A 223 28.58 -12.08 39.80
N LEU A 224 27.45 -11.64 39.27
CA LEU A 224 26.42 -10.95 40.03
C LEU A 224 25.87 -12.03 40.95
N THR A 225 26.69 -12.47 41.92
CA THR A 225 26.19 -13.12 43.11
C THR A 225 25.19 -12.13 43.67
N THR A 226 23.92 -12.48 43.48
CA THR A 226 22.82 -11.83 44.15
C THR A 226 23.18 -11.98 45.62
N LEU A 227 23.63 -10.89 46.24
CA LEU A 227 23.98 -10.84 47.64
C LEU A 227 22.68 -11.10 48.40
N GLU A 228 22.42 -12.37 48.67
CA GLU A 228 21.54 -12.74 49.77
C GLU A 228 22.17 -12.16 51.04
N CYS A 229 21.34 -11.45 51.78
CA CYS A 229 21.67 -10.71 52.99
C CYS A 229 22.39 -11.59 54.02
N CYS A 230 23.72 -11.59 54.03
CA CYS A 230 24.48 -11.89 55.23
C CYS A 230 24.87 -10.55 55.87
N ASP A 231 24.01 -10.11 56.78
CA ASP A 231 24.34 -9.08 57.76
C ASP A 231 25.58 -9.52 58.55
N ARG A 232 26.52 -8.59 58.71
CA ARG A 232 27.78 -8.68 59.47
C ARG A 232 28.95 -9.26 58.68
N GLU A 233 29.61 -8.38 57.93
CA GLU A 233 31.01 -8.06 58.24
C GLU A 233 31.42 -6.77 57.52
N ARG A 234 31.99 -5.87 58.32
CA ARG A 234 32.31 -4.49 57.96
C ARG A 234 33.63 -4.48 57.20
N THR A 235 33.66 -5.04 55.99
CA THR A 235 34.84 -5.01 55.13
C THR A 235 35.02 -3.58 54.64
N ARG A 236 36.14 -2.96 55.02
CA ARG A 236 36.51 -1.59 54.64
C ARG A 236 36.31 -1.38 53.14
N GLN A 237 35.27 -0.64 52.80
CA GLN A 237 34.93 -0.25 51.46
C GLN A 237 36.12 0.54 50.90
N ARG A 238 36.91 -0.10 50.02
CA ARG A 238 37.93 0.62 49.24
C ARG A 238 37.19 1.72 48.49
N VAL A 239 37.59 2.95 48.75
CA VAL A 239 37.14 4.14 48.03
C VAL A 239 37.41 3.86 46.55
N VAL A 240 36.35 3.52 45.82
CA VAL A 240 36.43 3.37 44.36
C VAL A 240 36.73 4.77 43.86
N GLU A 241 37.93 4.94 43.32
CA GLU A 241 38.39 6.21 42.76
C GLU A 241 37.31 6.73 41.80
N SER A 242 36.92 7.98 42.01
CA SER A 242 35.91 8.62 41.18
C SER A 242 36.32 8.52 39.70
N PRO A 243 35.40 8.16 38.79
CA PRO A 243 35.66 8.02 37.36
C PRO A 243 36.50 9.17 36.82
N SER A 244 37.51 8.86 35.98
CA SER A 244 38.34 9.91 35.35
C SER A 244 37.46 10.95 34.66
N LYS A 245 37.96 12.20 34.56
CA LYS A 245 37.23 13.28 33.88
C LYS A 245 36.88 12.89 32.44
N ASP A 246 37.82 12.23 31.76
CA ASP A 246 37.67 11.72 30.39
C ASP A 246 36.46 10.77 30.26
N LEU A 247 36.30 9.81 31.19
CA LEU A 247 35.18 8.88 31.17
C LEU A 247 33.83 9.57 31.39
N ARG A 248 33.80 10.64 32.20
CA ARG A 248 32.58 11.44 32.41
C ARG A 248 32.18 12.22 31.15
N GLU A 249 33.16 12.77 30.43
CA GLU A 249 32.93 13.46 29.16
C GLU A 249 32.49 12.49 28.06
N GLU A 250 33.07 11.29 28.02
CA GLU A 250 32.67 10.24 27.07
C GLU A 250 31.23 9.77 27.32
N ILE A 251 30.84 9.53 28.58
CA ILE A 251 29.45 9.19 28.94
C ILE A 251 28.49 10.32 28.55
N LYS A 252 28.89 11.58 28.73
CA LYS A 252 28.08 12.73 28.31
C LYS A 252 27.91 12.74 26.79
N LYS A 253 29.00 12.55 26.03
CA LYS A 253 28.98 12.48 24.58
C LYS A 253 28.09 11.34 24.07
N MET A 254 28.16 10.16 24.69
CA MET A 254 27.27 9.05 24.34
C MET A 254 25.79 9.40 24.53
N ARG A 255 25.43 10.00 25.68
CA ARG A 255 24.04 10.44 25.91
C ARG A 255 23.59 11.51 24.91
N ASP A 256 24.46 12.45 24.58
CA ASP A 256 24.14 13.49 23.58
C ASP A 256 23.91 12.87 22.20
N THR A 257 24.72 11.88 21.81
CA THR A 257 24.51 11.13 20.56
C THR A 257 23.19 10.34 20.57
N GLU A 258 22.87 9.64 21.66
CA GLU A 258 21.59 8.94 21.81
C GLU A 258 20.41 9.90 21.69
N TYR A 259 20.47 11.05 22.36
CA TYR A 259 19.43 12.08 22.27
C TYR A 259 19.26 12.61 20.84
N CYS A 260 20.36 12.88 20.13
CA CYS A 260 20.33 13.30 18.73
C CYS A 260 19.69 12.24 17.83
N THR A 261 20.02 10.96 18.03
CA THR A 261 19.43 9.86 17.26
C THR A 261 17.93 9.71 17.53
N LEU A 262 17.49 9.81 18.79
CA LEU A 262 16.08 9.74 19.16
C LEU A 262 15.28 10.87 18.53
N ARG A 263 15.80 12.12 18.59
CA ARG A 263 15.19 13.27 17.92
C ARG A 263 15.11 13.07 16.40
N GLY A 264 16.14 12.49 15.78
CA GLY A 264 16.14 12.14 14.35
C GLY A 264 15.06 11.11 14.00
N VAL A 265 14.91 10.06 14.82
CA VAL A 265 13.85 9.04 14.64
C VAL A 265 12.46 9.64 14.80
N GLU A 266 12.27 10.54 15.75
CA GLU A 266 11.00 11.25 15.96
C GLU A 266 10.65 12.14 14.76
N ALA A 267 11.61 12.91 14.26
CA ALA A 267 11.43 13.71 13.04
C ALA A 267 11.07 12.84 11.81
N LEU A 268 11.68 11.66 11.68
CA LEU A 268 11.33 10.71 10.62
C LEU A 268 9.93 10.10 10.79
N LYS A 269 9.52 9.81 12.03
CA LYS A 269 8.15 9.36 12.33
C LYS A 269 7.14 10.46 11.97
N GLN A 270 7.42 11.72 12.31
CA GLN A 270 6.59 12.86 11.97
C GLN A 270 6.45 13.01 10.45
N LYS A 271 7.57 13.02 9.70
CA LYS A 271 7.54 13.08 8.23
C LYS A 271 6.72 11.95 7.60
N LYS A 272 6.79 10.73 8.16
CA LYS A 272 5.96 9.60 7.70
C LYS A 272 4.47 9.82 8.01
N ALA A 273 4.13 10.40 9.15
CA ALA A 273 2.75 10.74 9.48
C ALA A 273 2.22 11.82 8.51
N ASP A 274 3.00 12.87 8.26
CA ASP A 274 2.62 13.96 7.34
C ASP A 274 2.47 13.45 5.90
N ALA A 275 3.35 12.56 5.44
CA ALA A 275 3.24 11.95 4.12
C ALA A 275 1.95 11.11 3.98
N LYS A 276 1.63 10.31 5.00
CA LYS A 276 0.36 9.56 5.03
C LYS A 276 -0.86 10.46 5.08
N ALA A 277 -0.82 11.55 5.83
CA ALA A 277 -1.90 12.53 5.87
C ALA A 277 -2.13 13.17 4.48
N LYS A 278 -1.05 13.53 3.77
CA LYS A 278 -1.12 14.04 2.40
C LYS A 278 -1.70 13.02 1.42
N GLU A 279 -1.34 11.74 1.55
CA GLU A 279 -1.89 10.67 0.72
C GLU A 279 -3.42 10.53 0.89
N ILE A 280 -3.89 10.56 2.14
CA ILE A 280 -5.33 10.53 2.46
C ILE A 280 -6.07 11.74 1.87
N GLU A 281 -5.48 12.94 1.96
CA GLU A 281 -6.07 14.16 1.38
C GLU A 281 -6.17 14.11 -0.14
N VAL A 282 -5.14 13.59 -0.82
CA VAL A 282 -5.16 13.38 -2.28
C VAL A 282 -6.24 12.37 -2.65
N GLU A 283 -6.35 11.27 -1.90
CA GLU A 283 -7.38 10.26 -2.13
C GLU A 283 -8.79 10.83 -1.92
N ARG A 284 -8.99 11.68 -0.91
CA ARG A 284 -10.24 12.40 -0.67
C ARG A 284 -10.62 13.29 -1.85
N ARG A 285 -9.70 14.15 -2.33
CA ARG A 285 -9.93 15.01 -3.51
C ARG A 285 -10.25 14.19 -4.77
N LYS A 286 -9.60 13.04 -4.94
CA LYS A 286 -9.89 12.13 -6.05
C LYS A 286 -11.31 11.55 -5.98
N ARG A 287 -11.82 11.25 -4.77
CA ARG A 287 -13.21 10.79 -4.59
C ARG A 287 -14.20 11.92 -4.87
N GLU A 288 -13.93 13.13 -4.38
CA GLU A 288 -14.77 14.32 -4.65
C GLU A 288 -14.86 14.61 -6.16
N ALA A 289 -13.73 14.64 -6.86
CA ALA A 289 -13.70 14.83 -8.32
C ALA A 289 -14.44 13.72 -9.09
N LYS A 290 -14.38 12.46 -8.61
CA LYS A 290 -15.15 11.36 -9.21
C LYS A 290 -16.66 11.58 -9.06
N VAL A 291 -17.12 12.04 -7.90
CA VAL A 291 -18.53 12.35 -7.64
C VAL A 291 -19.01 13.51 -8.52
N GLU A 292 -18.18 14.53 -8.72
CA GLU A 292 -18.50 15.63 -9.64
C GLU A 292 -18.60 15.16 -11.08
N VAL A 293 -17.69 14.29 -11.53
CA VAL A 293 -17.73 13.70 -12.87
C VAL A 293 -18.99 12.85 -13.07
N THR A 294 -19.42 12.07 -12.08
CA THR A 294 -20.69 11.31 -12.20
C THR A 294 -21.90 12.24 -12.26
N LYS A 295 -21.93 13.31 -11.45
CA LYS A 295 -23.00 14.31 -11.48
C LYS A 295 -23.07 15.04 -12.83
N LEU A 296 -21.93 15.41 -13.41
CA LEU A 296 -21.87 16.03 -14.74
C LEU A 296 -22.32 15.06 -15.83
N LYS A 297 -21.95 13.78 -15.74
CA LYS A 297 -22.45 12.75 -16.66
C LYS A 297 -23.97 12.62 -16.58
N GLU A 298 -24.55 12.57 -15.39
CA GLU A 298 -26.00 12.54 -15.20
C GLU A 298 -26.69 13.79 -15.78
N GLN A 299 -26.09 14.98 -15.63
CA GLN A 299 -26.62 16.19 -16.25
C GLN A 299 -26.57 16.13 -17.79
N VAL A 300 -25.48 15.60 -18.36
CA VAL A 300 -25.37 15.39 -19.81
C VAL A 300 -26.36 14.35 -20.30
N ASP A 301 -26.53 13.24 -19.58
CA ASP A 301 -27.49 12.18 -19.91
C ASP A 301 -28.94 12.70 -19.83
N LYS A 302 -29.24 13.56 -18.85
CA LYS A 302 -30.53 14.24 -18.72
C LYS A 302 -30.79 15.20 -19.89
N LEU A 303 -29.82 16.04 -20.26
CA LEU A 303 -29.97 16.97 -21.39
C LEU A 303 -30.06 16.24 -22.74
N THR A 304 -29.28 15.17 -22.93
CA THR A 304 -29.32 14.38 -24.18
C THR A 304 -30.62 13.60 -24.32
N THR A 305 -31.20 13.09 -23.23
CA THR A 305 -32.52 12.43 -23.27
C THR A 305 -33.66 13.42 -23.46
N GLU A 306 -33.58 14.62 -22.89
CA GLU A 306 -34.59 15.67 -23.06
C GLU A 306 -34.59 16.29 -24.47
N VAL A 307 -33.42 16.46 -25.09
CA VAL A 307 -33.28 16.98 -26.47
C VAL A 307 -33.84 16.01 -27.52
N VAL A 308 -33.83 14.70 -27.27
CA VAL A 308 -34.38 13.71 -28.23
C VAL A 308 -35.91 13.74 -28.31
N VAL A 309 -36.60 14.34 -27.34
CA VAL A 309 -38.08 14.40 -27.33
C VAL A 309 -38.62 15.74 -27.85
N VAL A 310 -37.78 16.75 -28.04
CA VAL A 310 -38.19 17.92 -28.84
C VAL A 310 -38.17 17.46 -30.29
N PRO A 311 -39.33 17.40 -30.98
CA PRO A 311 -39.35 17.10 -32.41
C PRO A 311 -38.53 18.18 -33.07
N THR A 312 -37.29 17.84 -33.41
CA THR A 312 -36.46 18.66 -34.27
C THR A 312 -37.29 18.83 -35.52
N GLY A 313 -37.74 20.07 -35.77
CA GLY A 313 -38.63 20.47 -36.86
C GLY A 313 -37.98 20.27 -38.22
N GLY A 314 -37.59 19.04 -38.53
CA GLY A 314 -37.41 18.52 -39.85
C GLY A 314 -38.80 18.32 -40.43
N THR A 315 -39.04 19.00 -41.54
CA THR A 315 -40.27 18.96 -42.34
C THR A 315 -40.83 17.54 -42.47
N ASN A 316 -42.13 17.39 -42.14
CA ASN A 316 -42.94 16.16 -42.17
C ASN A 316 -43.11 15.52 -43.57
N LEU A 317 -42.11 15.60 -44.46
CA LEU A 317 -42.19 15.06 -45.80
C LEU A 317 -41.93 13.55 -45.83
N LYS A 318 -41.00 13.07 -45.01
CA LYS A 318 -40.64 11.63 -44.96
C LYS A 318 -41.76 10.80 -44.32
N GLU A 319 -42.32 11.28 -43.21
CA GLU A 319 -43.45 10.63 -42.54
C GLU A 319 -44.71 10.62 -43.43
N LYS A 320 -44.99 11.71 -44.16
CA LYS A 320 -46.10 11.74 -45.13
C LYS A 320 -45.90 10.79 -46.32
N LEU A 321 -44.67 10.59 -46.79
CA LEU A 321 -44.39 9.61 -47.84
C LEU A 321 -44.55 8.17 -47.35
N GLU A 322 -44.17 7.89 -46.10
CA GLU A 322 -44.32 6.56 -45.48
C GLU A 322 -45.77 6.25 -45.12
N GLU A 323 -46.57 7.26 -44.72
CA GLU A 323 -48.00 7.15 -44.48
C GLU A 323 -48.79 6.88 -45.78
N VAL A 324 -48.43 7.55 -46.88
CA VAL A 324 -49.01 7.28 -48.20
C VAL A 324 -48.66 5.86 -48.68
N ALA A 325 -47.42 5.41 -48.46
CA ALA A 325 -47.00 4.05 -48.80
C ALA A 325 -47.67 2.97 -47.93
N ALA A 326 -47.93 3.24 -46.65
CA ALA A 326 -48.59 2.31 -45.74
C ALA A 326 -50.12 2.27 -45.89
N SER A 327 -50.74 3.34 -46.39
CA SER A 327 -52.21 3.44 -46.56
C SER A 327 -52.78 2.57 -47.69
N GLY A 328 -51.93 1.93 -48.49
CA GLY A 328 -52.33 1.21 -49.70
C GLY A 328 -52.79 -0.25 -49.53
N GLN A 329 -52.74 -0.86 -48.34
CA GLN A 329 -53.15 -2.27 -48.20
C GLN A 329 -54.09 -2.56 -47.01
N LYS A 330 -55.34 -2.85 -47.40
CA LYS A 330 -56.15 -4.00 -46.95
C LYS A 330 -56.58 -4.00 -45.47
N THR A 331 -57.82 -3.57 -45.24
CA THR A 331 -59.00 -4.42 -44.96
C THR A 331 -58.87 -5.40 -43.79
N VAL A 332 -59.69 -5.13 -42.76
CA VAL A 332 -60.42 -6.11 -41.94
C VAL A 332 -59.54 -7.13 -41.20
N ARG A 333 -59.25 -6.85 -39.92
CA ARG A 333 -59.68 -7.73 -38.82
C ARG A 333 -59.55 -7.03 -37.48
N ARG A 334 -60.70 -6.93 -36.79
CA ARG A 334 -60.82 -6.54 -35.38
C ARG A 334 -59.91 -7.41 -34.52
N GLY A 335 -58.88 -6.81 -33.95
CA GLY A 335 -57.93 -7.47 -33.05
C GLY A 335 -57.39 -6.48 -32.03
N ARG A 336 -58.15 -6.32 -30.94
CA ARG A 336 -57.79 -5.84 -29.59
C ARG A 336 -56.48 -5.01 -29.48
N PRO A 337 -56.55 -3.72 -29.12
CA PRO A 337 -55.37 -2.89 -28.88
C PRO A 337 -54.56 -3.47 -27.71
N ARG A 338 -53.35 -3.96 -28.00
CA ARG A 338 -52.37 -4.21 -26.94
C ARG A 338 -51.86 -2.85 -26.49
N LEU A 339 -52.31 -2.44 -25.30
CA LEU A 339 -51.71 -1.34 -24.55
C LEU A 339 -50.19 -1.54 -24.53
N LYS A 340 -49.46 -0.53 -25.00
CA LYS A 340 -48.03 -0.40 -24.73
C LYS A 340 -47.92 -0.34 -23.21
N SER A 341 -47.32 -1.38 -22.64
CA SER A 341 -46.89 -1.44 -21.25
C SER A 341 -46.03 -0.21 -20.98
N GLY A 342 -46.61 0.81 -20.36
CA GLY A 342 -45.84 1.84 -19.68
C GLY A 342 -44.90 1.13 -18.72
N ARG A 343 -43.59 1.19 -19.00
CA ARG A 343 -42.55 0.86 -18.03
C ARG A 343 -42.70 1.86 -16.89
N THR A 344 -43.56 1.52 -15.93
CA THR A 344 -43.32 1.92 -14.56
C THR A 344 -41.95 1.38 -14.18
N PRO A 345 -41.13 2.11 -13.39
CA PRO A 345 -39.84 1.61 -12.92
C PRO A 345 -40.10 0.28 -12.21
N ARG A 346 -39.79 -0.80 -12.92
CA ARG A 346 -40.02 -2.17 -12.48
C ARG A 346 -39.11 -2.36 -11.28
N ARG A 347 -39.72 -2.81 -10.17
CA ARG A 347 -39.16 -3.04 -8.84
C ARG A 347 -38.13 -4.19 -8.85
N GLU A 348 -37.18 -4.18 -9.80
CA GLU A 348 -36.35 -5.34 -10.18
C GLU A 348 -34.89 -5.27 -9.75
N ASN A 349 -34.40 -4.15 -9.22
CA ASN A 349 -33.00 -4.07 -8.80
C ASN A 349 -32.76 -4.51 -7.34
N TRP A 350 -33.72 -5.18 -6.71
CA TRP A 350 -33.52 -5.74 -5.36
C TRP A 350 -32.43 -6.82 -5.34
N ALA A 351 -32.31 -7.62 -6.41
CA ALA A 351 -31.27 -8.64 -6.51
C ALA A 351 -29.86 -8.01 -6.69
N GLU A 352 -29.75 -6.95 -7.50
CA GLU A 352 -28.50 -6.20 -7.66
C GLU A 352 -28.11 -5.51 -6.36
N HIS A 353 -29.07 -4.87 -5.69
CA HIS A 353 -28.86 -4.20 -4.41
C HIS A 353 -28.50 -5.16 -3.27
N ALA A 354 -29.04 -6.39 -3.27
CA ALA A 354 -28.65 -7.43 -2.32
C ALA A 354 -27.20 -7.89 -2.53
N ASN A 355 -26.77 -8.02 -3.79
CA ASN A 355 -25.39 -8.36 -4.13
C ASN A 355 -24.42 -7.22 -3.74
N GLU A 356 -24.77 -5.97 -4.03
CA GLU A 356 -23.98 -4.80 -3.64
C GLU A 356 -23.86 -4.67 -2.12
N HIS A 357 -24.95 -4.92 -1.38
CA HIS A 357 -24.95 -4.94 0.07
C HIS A 357 -23.99 -6.00 0.62
N PHE A 358 -24.02 -7.22 0.08
CA PHE A 358 -23.13 -8.30 0.52
C PHE A 358 -21.65 -7.99 0.26
N VAL A 359 -21.30 -7.50 -0.93
CA VAL A 359 -19.93 -7.12 -1.27
C VAL A 359 -19.45 -5.99 -0.34
N PHE A 360 -20.30 -5.00 -0.08
CA PHE A 360 -19.98 -3.91 0.85
C PHE A 360 -19.70 -4.41 2.27
N LEU A 361 -20.55 -5.29 2.82
CA LEU A 361 -20.35 -5.87 4.14
C LEU A 361 -19.02 -6.64 4.23
N GLN A 362 -18.66 -7.37 3.17
CA GLN A 362 -17.41 -8.12 3.13
C GLN A 362 -16.18 -7.23 3.10
N GLU A 363 -16.19 -6.19 2.26
CA GLU A 363 -15.09 -5.23 2.16
C GLU A 363 -14.90 -4.44 3.45
N GLU A 364 -15.97 -3.94 4.07
CA GLU A 364 -15.87 -3.23 5.35
C GLU A 364 -15.38 -4.14 6.47
N ARG A 365 -15.89 -5.38 6.54
CA ARG A 365 -15.42 -6.35 7.53
C ARG A 365 -13.92 -6.63 7.35
N ARG A 366 -13.44 -6.70 6.11
CA ARG A 366 -12.01 -6.88 5.81
C ARG A 366 -11.18 -5.67 6.24
N LYS A 367 -11.66 -4.44 6.01
CA LYS A 367 -10.99 -3.21 6.45
C LYS A 367 -10.89 -3.12 7.96
N LEU A 368 -12.01 -3.34 8.67
CA LEU A 368 -12.03 -3.27 10.13
C LEU A 368 -11.17 -4.35 10.78
N ARG A 369 -11.12 -5.57 10.23
CA ARG A 369 -10.22 -6.63 10.71
C ARG A 369 -8.73 -6.34 10.49
N ALA A 370 -8.39 -5.51 9.50
CA ALA A 370 -7.01 -5.09 9.26
C ALA A 370 -6.53 -4.03 10.28
N LEU A 371 -7.46 -3.38 10.99
CA LEU A 371 -7.13 -2.42 12.04
C LEU A 371 -6.71 -3.14 13.33
N LYS A 372 -5.66 -2.61 13.97
CA LYS A 372 -5.27 -3.02 15.32
C LYS A 372 -6.29 -2.50 16.34
N LYS A 373 -6.29 -3.08 17.55
CA LYS A 373 -7.16 -2.70 18.67
C LYS A 373 -7.39 -1.19 18.82
N PHE A 374 -6.31 -0.40 18.90
CA PHE A 374 -6.38 1.06 19.06
C PHE A 374 -7.12 1.78 17.93
N GLY A 375 -7.03 1.28 16.69
CA GLY A 375 -7.73 1.88 15.55
C GLY A 375 -9.24 1.61 15.60
N LEU A 376 -9.62 0.41 16.03
CA LEU A 376 -11.02 0.05 16.24
C LEU A 376 -11.65 0.83 17.39
N GLU A 377 -10.95 0.97 18.52
CA GLU A 377 -11.43 1.74 19.69
C GLU A 377 -11.72 3.20 19.35
N ALA A 378 -10.89 3.84 18.51
CA ALA A 378 -11.13 5.22 18.07
C ALA A 378 -12.44 5.35 17.27
N ILE A 379 -12.71 4.40 16.36
CA ILE A 379 -13.96 4.38 15.57
C ILE A 379 -15.16 4.09 16.47
N CYS A 380 -15.00 3.19 17.45
CA CYS A 380 -16.06 2.89 18.41
C CYS A 380 -16.45 4.11 19.24
N LEU A 381 -15.47 4.89 19.69
CA LEU A 381 -15.68 6.11 20.45
C LEU A 381 -16.43 7.17 19.61
N GLN A 382 -16.11 7.26 18.31
CA GLN A 382 -16.78 8.17 17.38
C GLN A 382 -18.25 7.78 17.14
N GLU A 383 -18.52 6.49 16.99
CA GLU A 383 -19.87 5.95 16.75
C GLU A 383 -20.67 5.71 18.04
N GLY A 384 -20.07 5.95 19.21
CA GLY A 384 -20.70 5.72 20.52
C GLY A 384 -20.95 4.25 20.86
N ILE A 385 -20.19 3.33 20.26
CA ILE A 385 -20.32 1.88 20.49
C ILE A 385 -19.30 1.44 21.55
N LYS A 386 -19.72 0.62 22.52
CA LYS A 386 -18.80 0.03 23.49
C LYS A 386 -17.93 -1.03 22.82
N TYR A 387 -16.62 -0.94 22.99
CA TYR A 387 -15.68 -1.96 22.50
C TYR A 387 -15.83 -3.27 23.30
N ILE A 388 -16.02 -4.40 22.61
CA ILE A 388 -16.13 -5.73 23.25
C ILE A 388 -14.98 -6.64 22.81
N MET A 389 -15.02 -7.12 21.57
CA MET A 389 -13.98 -7.94 20.94
C MET A 389 -13.83 -7.49 19.49
N ILE A 390 -12.63 -7.59 18.93
CA ILE A 390 -12.31 -7.12 17.56
C ILE A 390 -13.36 -7.59 16.54
N GLU A 391 -13.75 -8.86 16.55
CA GLU A 391 -14.71 -9.40 15.57
C GLU A 391 -16.15 -8.93 15.82
N ALA A 392 -16.60 -8.92 17.08
CA ALA A 392 -17.95 -8.49 17.44
C ALA A 392 -18.15 -7.00 17.14
N THR A 393 -17.17 -6.19 17.53
CA THR A 393 -17.15 -4.75 17.29
C THR A 393 -17.09 -4.42 15.80
N ALA A 394 -16.26 -5.14 15.02
CA ALA A 394 -16.20 -4.95 13.57
C ALA A 394 -17.54 -5.28 12.89
N ASN A 395 -18.22 -6.34 13.32
CA ASN A 395 -19.53 -6.69 12.78
C ASN A 395 -20.59 -5.63 13.10
N ALA A 396 -20.63 -5.13 14.34
CA ALA A 396 -21.57 -4.07 14.74
C ALA A 396 -21.35 -2.77 13.96
N LEU A 397 -20.09 -2.37 13.74
CA LEU A 397 -19.74 -1.19 12.93
C LEU A 397 -20.12 -1.37 11.46
N VAL A 398 -19.86 -2.55 10.89
CA VAL A 398 -20.23 -2.86 9.50
C VAL A 398 -21.74 -2.77 9.31
N GLU A 399 -22.52 -3.31 10.26
CA GLU A 399 -23.98 -3.28 10.22
C GLU A 399 -24.52 -1.84 10.37
N MET A 400 -23.98 -1.06 11.31
CA MET A 400 -24.28 0.37 11.45
C MET A 400 -24.01 1.13 10.14
N THR A 401 -22.83 0.95 9.56
CA THR A 401 -22.43 1.64 8.31
C THR A 401 -23.31 1.21 7.14
N ALA A 402 -23.67 -0.08 7.06
CA ALA A 402 -24.56 -0.60 6.02
C ALA A 402 -25.97 -0.02 6.17
N ASN A 403 -26.51 0.06 7.39
CA ASN A 403 -27.81 0.68 7.68
C ASN A 403 -27.83 2.17 7.32
N THR A 404 -26.74 2.91 7.57
CA THR A 404 -26.62 4.32 7.19
C THR A 404 -26.57 4.49 5.67
N ARG A 405 -25.90 3.57 4.97
CA ARG A 405 -25.68 3.67 3.51
C ARG A 405 -26.86 3.18 2.67
N PHE A 406 -27.44 2.04 3.05
CA PHE A 406 -28.49 1.36 2.28
C PHE A 406 -29.89 1.61 2.85
N GLY A 407 -29.97 2.43 3.91
CA GLY A 407 -31.16 2.58 4.71
C GLY A 407 -31.36 1.35 5.60
N LYS A 408 -31.93 1.57 6.79
CA LYS A 408 -32.42 0.48 7.61
C LYS A 408 -33.51 -0.21 6.79
N GLN A 409 -33.27 -1.43 6.31
CA GLN A 409 -34.34 -2.27 5.76
C GLN A 409 -35.24 -2.63 6.92
N GLY A 410 -36.09 -1.68 7.29
CA GLY A 410 -37.07 -1.88 8.33
C GLY A 410 -38.01 -2.97 7.87
N ASP A 411 -38.14 -4.00 8.70
CA ASP A 411 -39.33 -4.82 8.76
C ASP A 411 -40.53 -3.88 8.80
N ALA A 412 -41.13 -3.63 7.64
CA ALA A 412 -42.30 -2.76 7.47
C ALA A 412 -43.58 -3.41 8.03
N THR A 413 -43.43 -4.27 9.03
CA THR A 413 -44.51 -4.91 9.78
C THR A 413 -44.62 -4.25 11.14
N GLY A 414 -45.38 -3.16 11.17
CA GLY A 414 -46.20 -2.78 12.33
C GLY A 414 -45.53 -1.91 13.39
N GLY A 415 -45.80 -0.61 13.35
CA GLY A 415 -45.52 0.28 14.48
C GLY A 415 -45.93 1.72 14.21
N LYS A 416 -47.23 2.01 14.29
CA LYS A 416 -47.73 3.38 14.37
C LYS A 416 -47.18 4.04 15.65
N GLY A 417 -46.51 5.18 15.49
CA GLY A 417 -46.49 6.26 16.48
C GLY A 417 -45.66 6.02 17.74
N LYS A 418 -44.37 6.35 17.68
CA LYS A 418 -43.71 7.05 18.79
C LYS A 418 -42.49 7.80 18.25
N GLU A 419 -42.59 9.13 18.24
CA GLU A 419 -41.46 10.02 18.02
C GLU A 419 -40.34 9.70 19.02
N PRO A 420 -39.08 9.57 18.58
CA PRO A 420 -37.96 9.61 19.49
C PRO A 420 -37.58 11.06 19.75
N LEU A 421 -37.93 11.52 20.95
CA LEU A 421 -37.43 12.74 21.55
C LEU A 421 -35.88 12.71 21.53
N SER A 422 -35.34 13.71 20.86
CA SER A 422 -33.95 14.14 20.99
C SER A 422 -33.72 14.62 22.43
N SER A 423 -33.06 13.81 23.23
CA SER A 423 -32.54 14.22 24.54
C SER A 423 -31.19 13.52 24.74
N ARG A 424 -30.12 14.19 24.30
CA ARG A 424 -28.76 13.86 24.72
C ARG A 424 -28.46 14.74 25.93
N GLU A 425 -28.71 14.19 27.11
CA GLU A 425 -28.19 14.73 28.35
C GLU A 425 -26.67 14.65 28.31
N VAL A 426 -26.05 15.81 28.56
CA VAL A 426 -24.62 15.97 28.73
C VAL A 426 -24.31 15.62 30.17
N GLU A 427 -23.86 14.40 30.42
CA GLU A 427 -23.23 14.03 31.69
C GLU A 427 -21.84 14.68 31.72
N LYS A 428 -21.74 15.80 32.42
CA LYS A 428 -20.50 16.44 32.84
C LYS A 428 -19.95 15.68 34.04
N ASP A 429 -19.05 14.73 33.81
CA ASP A 429 -18.15 14.28 34.87
C ASP A 429 -17.05 15.32 35.05
N GLY A 430 -17.12 16.03 36.17
CA GLY A 430 -16.10 16.95 36.65
C GLY A 430 -14.85 16.17 37.05
N VAL A 431 -13.77 16.35 36.29
CA VAL A 431 -12.42 16.07 36.77
C VAL A 431 -11.93 17.35 37.44
N GLU A 432 -11.91 17.27 38.76
CA GLU A 432 -11.29 18.19 39.70
C GLU A 432 -9.82 18.40 39.30
N VAL A 433 -9.50 19.61 38.85
CA VAL A 433 -8.13 20.04 38.59
C VAL A 433 -7.56 20.45 39.94
N GLU A 434 -6.71 19.60 40.53
CA GLU A 434 -5.83 20.01 41.62
C GLU A 434 -4.84 21.06 41.08
N ASP A 435 -5.05 22.30 41.51
CA ASP A 435 -4.10 23.39 41.39
C ASP A 435 -2.80 23.01 42.12
N VAL A 436 -1.72 22.81 41.37
CA VAL A 436 -0.36 22.78 41.91
C VAL A 436 0.20 24.20 41.86
N PRO A 437 0.55 24.82 43.00
CA PRO A 437 1.09 26.16 43.04
C PRO A 437 2.45 26.27 42.38
N SER A 438 2.56 27.24 41.47
CA SER A 438 3.83 27.81 41.02
C SER A 438 4.54 28.46 42.21
N ASP A 439 5.61 27.82 42.66
CA ASP A 439 6.75 28.48 43.30
C ASP A 439 7.99 27.66 42.95
N PHE A 440 8.93 28.25 42.23
CA PHE A 440 10.32 28.43 42.67
C PHE A 440 11.17 29.06 41.55
N ALA A 441 11.98 30.02 42.02
CA ALA A 441 12.86 30.93 41.31
C ALA A 441 14.10 30.27 40.67
#